data_AF-A0A1S8KX19-F1
#
_entry.id   AF-A0A1S8KX19-F1
#
_cell.length_a   1.000
_cell.length_b   1.000
_cell.length_c   1.000
_cell.angle_alpha   90.00
_cell.angle_beta   90.00
_cell.angle_gamma   90.00
#
_symmetry.space_group_name_H-M   'P 1'
#
loop_
_entity.id
_entity.type
_entity.pdbx_description
1 polymer ?
#
loop_
_entity_poly.entity_id
_entity_poly.type
_entity_poly.pdbx_seq_one_letter_code
_entity_poly.pdbx_strand_id
1 'polypeptide(L)' 'MIQSMVLTLIGYIPNVHQSLAILDKLKVLMLVVPAVGVAVALLIFVFFYKLTDEKYRNILAQLKERREGNAVK' A
#
# COMPACT_ATOMS: atom_id res chain seq x y z
N MET A 1 10.57 2.09 -15.39
CA MET A 1 9.91 3.18 -16.15
C MET A 1 9.47 4.33 -15.25
N ILE A 2 8.64 4.07 -14.23
CA ILE A 2 8.10 5.12 -13.33
C ILE A 2 9.22 5.87 -12.58
N GLN A 3 10.21 5.14 -12.05
CA GLN A 3 11.33 5.74 -11.31
C GLN A 3 12.14 6.73 -12.16
N SER A 4 12.40 6.39 -13.43
CA SER A 4 13.13 7.24 -14.36
C SER A 4 12.38 8.55 -14.65
N MET A 5 11.05 8.49 -14.82
CA MET A 5 10.22 9.68 -15.05
C MET A 5 10.24 10.63 -13.85
N VAL A 6 10.21 10.08 -12.62
CA VAL A 6 10.25 10.88 -11.40
C VAL A 6 11.57 11.61 -11.24
N LEU A 7 12.70 10.96 -11.54
CA LEU A 7 14.02 11.59 -11.50
C LEU A 7 14.16 12.72 -12.53
N THR A 8 13.61 12.53 -13.74
CA THR A 8 13.57 13.58 -14.76
C THR A 8 12.70 14.76 -14.33
N LEU A 9 11.53 14.51 -13.72
CA LEU A 9 10.62 15.56 -13.21
C LEU A 9 11.26 16.44 -12.14
N ILE A 10 12.08 15.86 -11.26
CA ILE A 10 12.76 16.64 -10.23
C ILE A 10 14.00 17.39 -10.76
N GLY A 11 14.44 17.10 -11.99
CA GLY A 11 15.62 17.71 -12.63
C GLY A 11 16.93 17.05 -12.25
N TYR A 12 16.92 15.76 -11.91
CA TYR A 12 18.13 15.02 -11.55
C TYR A 12 19.00 14.75 -12.78
N ILE A 13 20.30 15.06 -12.68
CA ILE A 13 21.31 14.79 -13.71
C ILE A 13 22.36 13.85 -13.11
N PRO A 14 22.64 12.67 -13.68
CA PRO A 14 23.62 11.75 -13.13
C PRO A 14 25.06 12.26 -13.28
N ASN A 15 25.96 11.77 -12.43
CA ASN A 15 27.42 11.98 -12.50
C ASN A 15 27.88 13.45 -12.41
N VAL A 16 27.04 14.34 -11.90
CA VAL A 16 27.37 15.74 -11.61
C VAL A 16 27.01 16.09 -10.17
N HIS A 17 27.66 17.11 -9.61
CA HIS A 17 27.30 17.64 -8.31
C HIS A 17 25.86 18.18 -8.35
N GLN A 18 25.00 17.64 -7.49
CA GLN A 18 23.61 18.08 -7.37
C GLN A 18 23.53 19.36 -6.55
N SER A 19 22.57 20.23 -6.90
CA SER A 19 22.26 21.38 -6.07
C SER A 19 21.57 20.94 -4.76
N LEU A 20 21.69 21.75 -3.72
CA LEU A 20 21.04 21.50 -2.43
C LEU A 20 19.53 21.27 -2.57
N ALA A 21 18.87 22.01 -3.47
CA ALA A 21 17.45 21.88 -3.75
C ALA A 21 17.08 20.49 -4.32
N ILE A 22 17.91 19.91 -5.20
CA ILE A 22 17.68 18.57 -5.75
C ILE A 22 17.91 17.50 -4.68
N LEU A 23 18.93 17.67 -3.84
CA LEU A 23 19.21 16.75 -2.73
C LEU A 23 18.05 16.70 -1.73
N ASP A 24 17.44 17.84 -1.41
CA ASP A 24 16.30 17.87 -0.50
C ASP A 24 15.04 17.26 -1.13
N LYS A 25 14.78 17.51 -2.42
CA LYS A 25 13.72 16.81 -3.16
C LYS A 25 13.91 15.30 -3.14
N LEU A 26 15.15 14.82 -3.26
CA LEU A 26 15.45 13.39 -3.23
C LEU A 26 15.18 12.79 -1.84
N LYS A 27 15.59 13.47 -0.75
CA LYS A 27 15.27 13.05 0.62
C LYS A 27 13.77 12.98 0.86
N VAL A 28 13.03 13.99 0.40
CA VAL A 28 11.57 14.04 0.48
C VAL A 28 10.96 12.89 -0.31
N LEU A 29 11.45 12.60 -1.52
CA LEU A 29 10.96 11.49 -2.33
C LEU A 29 11.12 10.14 -1.61
N MET A 30 12.27 9.92 -0.98
CA MET A 30 12.58 8.66 -0.28
C MET A 30 11.76 8.46 1.01
N LEU A 31 11.30 9.54 1.65
CA LEU A 31 10.55 9.47 2.90
C LEU A 31 9.03 9.60 2.70
N VAL A 32 8.60 10.60 1.94
CA VAL A 32 7.19 10.98 1.81
C VAL A 32 6.44 10.00 0.94
N VAL A 33 7.01 9.54 -0.18
CA VAL A 33 6.32 8.58 -1.06
C VAL A 33 5.96 7.28 -0.34
N PRO A 34 6.89 6.58 0.35
CA PRO A 34 6.51 5.39 1.10
C PRO A 34 5.58 5.71 2.29
N ALA A 35 5.77 6.84 2.98
CA ALA A 35 4.88 7.23 4.07
C ALA A 35 3.42 7.43 3.61
N VAL A 36 3.22 8.10 2.47
CA VAL A 36 1.90 8.28 1.86
C VAL A 36 1.33 6.93 1.42
N GLY A 37 2.14 6.05 0.83
CA GLY A 37 1.71 4.70 0.47
C GLY A 37 1.17 3.90 1.65
N VAL A 38 1.87 3.93 2.78
CA VAL A 38 1.43 3.27 4.03
C VAL A 38 0.20 3.95 4.60
N ALA A 39 0.14 5.29 4.62
CA ALA A 39 -1.02 6.02 5.11
C ALA A 39 -2.30 5.70 4.32
N VAL A 40 -2.20 5.63 2.99
CA VAL A 40 -3.32 5.22 2.12
C VAL A 40 -3.70 3.77 2.38
N ALA A 41 -2.74 2.86 2.51
CA ALA A 41 -3.02 1.47 2.83
C ALA A 41 -3.75 1.33 4.17
N LEU A 42 -3.29 2.02 5.22
CA LEU A 42 -3.95 2.04 6.52
C LEU A 42 -5.37 2.60 6.42
N LEU A 43 -5.57 3.68 5.66
CA LEU A 43 -6.89 4.25 5.43
C LEU A 43 -7.82 3.23 4.77
N ILE A 44 -7.36 2.52 3.74
CA ILE A 44 -8.13 1.46 3.09
C ILE A 44 -8.46 0.33 4.09
N PHE A 45 -7.50 -0.12 4.89
CA PHE A 45 -7.73 -1.17 5.89
C PHE A 45 -8.76 -0.76 6.95
N VAL A 46 -8.69 0.48 7.44
CA VAL A 46 -9.62 0.98 8.47
C VAL A 46 -11.05 1.11 7.93
N PHE A 47 -11.24 1.63 6.72
CA PHE A 47 -12.58 1.92 6.20
C PHE A 47 -13.19 0.78 5.37
N PHE A 48 -12.42 0.16 4.48
CA PHE A 48 -12.94 -0.82 3.52
C PHE A 48 -12.71 -2.26 3.97
N TYR A 49 -11.68 -2.50 4.78
CA TYR A 49 -11.31 -3.82 5.26
C TYR A 49 -11.52 -3.99 6.76
N LYS A 50 -12.70 -3.58 7.26
CA LYS A 50 -13.12 -3.86 8.64
C LYS A 50 -13.07 -5.37 8.91
N LEU A 51 -11.97 -5.79 9.53
CA LEU A 51 -11.76 -7.13 10.04
C LEU A 51 -12.46 -7.25 11.39
N THR A 52 -13.77 -7.02 11.40
CA THR A 52 -14.58 -7.16 12.61
C THR A 52 -14.70 -8.65 12.93
N ASP A 53 -14.64 -9.02 14.21
CA ASP A 53 -14.88 -10.41 14.66
C ASP A 53 -16.20 -10.97 14.13
N GLU A 54 -17.19 -10.13 13.93
CA GLU A 54 -18.47 -10.48 13.30
C GLU A 54 -18.30 -11.01 11.87
N LYS A 55 -17.44 -10.37 11.07
CA LYS A 55 -17.15 -10.80 9.70
C LYS A 55 -16.37 -12.11 9.69
N TYR A 56 -15.46 -12.30 10.65
CA TYR A 56 -14.75 -13.56 10.87
C TYR A 56 -15.71 -14.70 11.24
N ARG A 57 -16.61 -14.47 12.21
CA ARG A 57 -17.62 -15.47 12.62
C ARG A 57 -18.58 -15.81 11.48
N ASN A 58 -18.98 -14.83 10.68
CA ASN A 58 -19.82 -15.06 9.51
C ASN A 58 -19.11 -15.93 8.46
N ILE A 59 -17.82 -15.69 8.20
CA ILE A 59 -17.03 -16.53 7.29
C ILE A 59 -16.92 -17.96 7.85
N LEU A 60 -16.66 -18.13 9.15
CA LEU A 60 -16.60 -19.45 9.79
C LEU A 60 -17.94 -20.20 9.72
N ALA A 61 -19.05 -19.51 9.94
CA ALA A 61 -20.39 -20.09 9.83
C ALA A 61 -20.65 -20.58 8.39
N GLN A 62 -20.34 -19.76 7.39
CA GLN A 62 -20.46 -20.13 5.97
C GLN A 62 -19.56 -21.32 5.60
N LEU A 63 -18.35 -21.38 6.14
CA LEU A 63 -17.43 -22.51 5.92
C LEU A 63 -17.97 -23.80 6.55
N LYS A 64 -18.56 -23.71 7.74
CA LYS A 64 -19.15 -24.86 8.44
C LYS A 64 -20.38 -25.40 7.69
N GLU A 65 -21.29 -24.53 7.27
CA GLU A 65 -22.47 -24.90 6.46
C GLU A 65 -22.07 -25.60 5.16
N ARG A 66 -21.07 -25.07 4.45
CA ARG A 66 -20.55 -25.70 3.22
C ARG A 66 -19.94 -27.08 3.47
N ARG A 67 -19.29 -27.27 4.61
CA ARG A 67 -18.67 -28.56 4.98
C ARG A 67 -19.72 -29.60 5.32
N GLU A 68 -20.76 -29.23 6.06
CA GLU A 68 -21.86 -30.11 6.43
C GLU A 68 -22.76 -30.43 5.22
N GLY A 69 -23.06 -29.43 4.37
CA GLY A 69 -23.83 -29.65 3.14
C GLY A 69 -23.12 -30.52 2.09
N ASN A 70 -21.79 -30.57 2.10
CA ASN A 70 -21.00 -31.51 1.28
C ASN A 70 -20.82 -32.90 1.93
N ALA A 71 -21.08 -33.04 3.23
CA ALA A 71 -21.01 -34.33 3.92
C ALA A 71 -22.35 -35.11 3.89
N VAL A 72 -23.44 -34.43 3.50
CA VAL A 72 -24.80 -34.97 3.38
C VAL A 72 -25.13 -35.40 1.94
N LYS A 73 -24.29 -35.03 0.96
CA LYS A 73 -24.34 -35.53 -0.43
C LYS A 73 -23.39 -36.70 -0.61
#